data_AF-A0A656JSP2-F1
#
_entry.id   AF-A0A656JSP2-F1
#
_cell.length_a   1.000
_cell.length_b   1.000
_cell.length_c   1.000
_cell.angle_alpha   90.00
_cell.angle_beta   90.00
_cell.angle_gamma   90.00
#
_symmetry.space_group_name_H-M   'P 1'
#
loop_
_entity.id
_entity.type
_entity.pdbx_description
1 polymer ?
#
loop_
_entity_poly.entity_id
_entity_poly.type
_entity_poly.pdbx_seq_one_letter_code
_entity_poly.pdbx_strand_id
1 'polypeptide(L)' 'SGYKVVFVPFSGGKPNGAPVDVLTGFLNKDEKAMGRPVGVVNDQRGGLLVADDVGNKIWRVTSAKAAQ' A
#
# COMPACT_ATOMS: atom_id res chain seq x y z
N SER A 1 3.08 1.32 -14.91
CA SER A 1 2.88 -0.15 -14.85
C SER A 1 3.53 -0.67 -13.59
N GLY A 2 3.05 -1.77 -13.01
CA GLY A 2 3.64 -2.38 -11.80
C GLY A 2 2.68 -2.53 -10.64
N TYR A 3 3.21 -3.06 -9.54
CA TYR A 3 2.44 -3.30 -8.32
C TYR A 3 2.28 -2.03 -7.50
N LYS A 4 1.12 -1.86 -6.87
CA LYS A 4 0.83 -0.82 -5.88
C LYS A 4 -0.23 -1.30 -4.91
N VAL A 5 -0.20 -0.77 -3.70
CA VAL A 5 -1.28 -0.91 -2.73
C VAL A 5 -2.09 0.38 -2.76
N VAL A 6 -3.40 0.26 -2.96
CA VAL A 6 -4.32 1.40 -3.02
C VAL A 6 -5.45 1.26 -2.02
N PHE A 7 -5.93 2.38 -1.52
CA PHE A 7 -7.16 2.48 -0.77
C PHE A 7 -8.29 2.92 -1.71
N VAL A 8 -9.42 2.22 -1.69
CA VAL A 8 -10.62 2.63 -2.41
C VAL A 8 -11.68 3.04 -1.38
N PRO A 9 -12.13 4.30 -1.37
CA PRO A 9 -13.20 4.73 -0.46
C PRO A 9 -14.52 4.08 -0.85
N PHE A 10 -15.31 3.65 0.14
CA PHE A 10 -16.65 3.08 -0.06
C PHE A 10 -17.71 3.90 0.68
N SER A 11 -18.88 4.03 0.08
CA SER A 11 -20.10 4.56 0.70
C SER A 11 -21.31 3.80 0.19
N GLY A 12 -22.21 3.39 1.08
CA GLY A 12 -23.40 2.61 0.72
C GLY A 12 -23.07 1.28 0.01
N GLY A 13 -21.96 0.64 0.39
CA GLY A 13 -21.51 -0.62 -0.22
C GLY A 13 -20.92 -0.50 -1.62
N LYS A 14 -20.71 0.72 -2.13
CA LYS A 14 -20.13 0.97 -3.46
C LYS A 14 -18.86 1.82 -3.36
N PRO A 15 -17.88 1.67 -4.27
CA PRO A 15 -16.79 2.61 -4.40
C PRO A 15 -17.31 4.04 -4.58
N ASN A 16 -16.75 4.98 -3.83
CA ASN A 16 -17.16 6.38 -3.80
C ASN A 16 -15.94 7.30 -3.75
N GLY A 17 -15.32 7.51 -4.90
CA GLY A 17 -14.11 8.34 -5.06
C GLY A 17 -13.00 7.62 -5.82
N ALA A 18 -11.93 8.35 -6.10
CA ALA A 18 -10.76 7.79 -6.77
C ALA A 18 -9.95 6.90 -5.81
N PRO A 19 -9.34 5.80 -6.30
CA PRO A 19 -8.33 5.08 -5.53
C PRO A 19 -7.18 6.00 -5.13
N VAL A 20 -6.73 5.87 -3.89
CA VAL A 20 -5.59 6.61 -3.34
C VAL A 20 -4.42 5.66 -3.21
N ASP A 21 -3.27 6.03 -3.75
CA ASP A 21 -2.06 5.25 -3.62
C ASP A 21 -1.54 5.30 -2.16
N VAL A 22 -1.32 4.13 -1.56
CA VAL A 22 -0.88 3.99 -0.16
C VAL A 22 0.58 3.55 -0.09
N LEU A 23 0.99 2.67 -1.00
CA LEU A 23 2.38 2.22 -1.12
C LEU A 23 2.71 1.92 -2.58
N THR A 24 3.78 2.55 -3.07
CA THR A 24 4.26 2.46 -4.45
C THR A 24 5.78 2.25 -4.45
N GLY A 25 6.43 2.32 -5.62
CA GLY A 25 7.89 2.17 -5.72
C GLY A 25 8.36 0.71 -5.76
N PHE A 26 7.46 -0.23 -6.07
CA PHE A 26 7.79 -1.66 -6.18
C PHE A 26 8.57 -2.02 -7.46
N LEU A 27 8.72 -1.10 -8.41
CA LEU A 27 9.57 -1.28 -9.58
C LEU A 27 10.77 -0.33 -9.50
N ASN A 28 11.94 -0.82 -9.92
CA ASN A 28 13.10 0.04 -10.14
C ASN A 28 13.03 0.73 -11.52
N LYS A 29 14.06 1.51 -11.86
CA LYS A 29 14.14 2.25 -13.14
C LYS A 29 14.18 1.35 -14.38
N ASP A 30 14.58 0.09 -14.21
CA ASP A 30 14.65 -0.93 -15.27
C ASP A 30 13.37 -1.80 -15.31
N GLU A 31 12.29 -1.36 -14.67
CA GLU A 31 11.01 -2.08 -14.52
C GLU A 31 11.10 -3.43 -13.80
N LYS A 32 12.22 -3.71 -13.11
CA LYS A 32 12.36 -4.93 -12.30
C LYS A 32 11.59 -4.78 -11.00
N ALA A 33 10.83 -5.83 -10.67
CA ALA A 33 10.12 -5.91 -9.40
C ALA A 33 11.11 -6.00 -8.23
N MET A 34 11.07 -4.99 -7.37
CA MET A 34 11.76 -4.93 -6.09
C MET A 34 10.86 -5.41 -4.93
N GLY A 35 9.55 -5.51 -5.19
CA GLY A 35 8.59 -6.13 -4.29
C GLY A 35 7.32 -6.55 -5.04
N ARG A 36 6.58 -7.48 -4.45
CA ARG A 36 5.28 -7.99 -4.90
C ARG A 36 4.34 -8.09 -3.69
N PRO A 37 3.46 -7.10 -3.46
CA PRO A 37 2.54 -7.15 -2.34
C PRO A 37 1.54 -8.29 -2.53
N VAL A 38 1.40 -9.16 -1.51
CA VAL A 38 0.55 -10.36 -1.55
C VAL A 38 -0.53 -10.39 -0.47
N GLY A 39 -0.46 -9.52 0.53
CA GLY A 39 -1.45 -9.44 1.59
C GLY A 39 -1.40 -8.12 2.34
N VAL A 40 -2.55 -7.71 2.88
CA VAL A 40 -2.69 -6.48 3.67
C VAL A 40 -3.56 -6.72 4.90
N VAL A 41 -3.20 -6.08 6.02
CA VAL A 41 -3.99 -6.11 7.26
C VAL A 41 -3.77 -4.84 8.08
N ASN A 42 -4.81 -4.34 8.73
CA ASN A 42 -4.66 -3.24 9.69
C ASN A 42 -4.02 -3.76 10.98
N ASP A 43 -3.07 -3.03 11.55
CA ASP A 43 -2.51 -3.34 12.86
C ASP A 43 -3.31 -2.68 14.01
N GLN A 44 -3.01 -3.10 15.24
CA GLN A 44 -3.66 -2.58 16.46
C GLN A 44 -3.24 -1.13 16.82
N ARG A 45 -2.32 -0.54 16.06
CA ARG A 45 -1.73 0.78 16.28
C ARG A 45 -2.16 1.76 15.18
N GLY A 46 -3.16 1.42 14.36
CA GLY A 46 -3.70 2.26 13.29
C GLY A 46 -2.86 2.34 12.02
N GLY A 47 -1.90 1.42 11.82
CA GLY A 47 -1.13 1.29 10.59
C GLY A 47 -1.66 0.18 9.67
N LEU A 48 -1.19 0.18 8.42
CA LEU A 48 -1.44 -0.89 7.45
C LEU A 48 -0.16 -1.72 7.29
N LEU A 49 -0.25 -3.03 7.57
CA LEU A 49 0.81 -3.98 7.26
C LEU A 49 0.63 -4.50 5.83
N VAL A 50 1.71 -4.54 5.07
CA VAL A 50 1.77 -5.09 3.71
C VAL A 50 2.84 -6.17 3.65
N ALA A 51 2.45 -7.39 3.30
CA ALA A 51 3.37 -8.50 3.07
C ALA A 51 3.91 -8.44 1.63
N ASP A 52 5.23 -8.48 1.49
CA ASP A 52 5.96 -8.40 0.23
C ASP A 52 6.78 -9.68 -0.01
N ASP A 53 6.41 -10.42 -1.06
CA ASP A 53 7.02 -11.70 -1.44
C ASP A 53 8.46 -11.53 -1.95
N VAL A 54 8.67 -10.71 -2.98
CA VAL A 54 10.00 -10.51 -3.59
C VAL A 54 10.95 -9.77 -2.65
N GLY A 55 10.45 -8.77 -1.92
CA GLY A 55 11.27 -8.00 -0.98
C GLY A 55 11.61 -8.76 0.29
N ASN A 56 10.89 -9.85 0.61
CA ASN A 56 10.94 -10.58 1.87
C ASN A 56 10.84 -9.62 3.08
N LYS A 57 9.81 -8.76 3.06
CA LYS A 57 9.59 -7.70 4.05
C LYS A 57 8.13 -7.60 4.44
N ILE A 58 7.90 -7.13 5.66
CA ILE A 58 6.61 -6.56 6.07
C ILE A 58 6.77 -5.05 6.15
N TRP A 59 6.04 -4.32 5.30
CA TRP A 59 5.99 -2.87 5.35
C TRP A 59 4.90 -2.44 6.33
N ARG A 60 5.20 -1.50 7.23
CA ARG A 60 4.20 -0.85 8.07
C ARG A 60 3.97 0.57 7.59
N VAL A 61 2.86 0.80 6.91
CA VAL A 61 2.47 2.11 6.39
C VAL A 61 1.66 2.84 7.45
N THR A 62 2.04 4.09 7.73
CA THR A 62 1.29 4.99 8.62
C THR A 62 1.04 6.30 7.91
N SER A 63 0.09 7.09 8.41
CA SER A 63 0.01 8.50 8.02
C SER A 63 1.35 9.18 8.32
N ALA A 64 1.79 10.03 7.39
CA ALA A 64 2.81 11.00 7.72
C ALA A 64 2.23 11.89 8.83
N LYS A 65 3.02 12.14 9.88
CA LYS A 65 2.66 13.18 10.85
C LYS A 65 2.49 14.47 10.05
N ALA A 66 1.34 15.15 10.19
CA ALA A 66 1.22 16.48 9.61
C ALA A 66 2.41 17.31 10.13
N ALA A 67 3.14 17.95 9.20
CA ALA A 67 4.11 18.97 9.61
C ALA A 67 3.32 20.01 10.42
N GLN A 68 3.77 20.23 11.66
CA GLN A 68 3.13 21.11 12.62
C GLN A 68 3.49 22.56 12.35
#